data_AF-A0A7S2RDP3-F1
#
_entry.id   AF-A0A7S2RDP3-F1
#
_cell.length_a   1.000
_cell.length_b   1.000
_cell.length_c   1.000
_cell.angle_alpha   90.00
_cell.angle_beta   90.00
_cell.angle_gamma   90.00
#
_symmetry.space_group_name_H-M   'P 1'
#
loop_
_entity.id
_entity.type
_entity.pdbx_description
1 polymer ?
#
loop_
_entity_poly.entity_id
_entity_poly.type
_entity_poly.pdbx_seq_one_letter_code
_entity_poly.pdbx_strand_id
1 'polypeptide(L)'
;GAEAGTLAAAAAAAAAGGGGGGGGGVLSSTALRNTWERDMDQGHVSPVVNAEDIDALLSAAAQRFTEQEDGDEGGAFVAELNEAFDPRAMLPEERAKSALNLWRYRRPFSLGHFLTALKRTGESEFPVLAHFLEHEVELRSLRNLPACLRWVALLLSKFNRRLDRDAARTTTIGEVLAQAPPADRLAWAEAFEGFKTAWNESWQYVTMYDCLEIPQAYKEVVMGEDLQVSFCLPCRQDEGICPLALIQHLSTTHNAMVAVVDERMLMGARQEAHGANRARVISSRHLTGAHAISYDMQDRLLPFFEKQCINRNGYDFGKAEARLIDQFLARAPAIDLEMKTFTFSHEQHLQGGLAPLKAKVRQEALAPEACEAIVRELGSPTRAQGILDHLETVVSFLAATGGSFVETLDTEVGEIPLARYTRNVLLMDDSLVALGRAIASQVCLKHIEALWHVLEEMTDVDPFSKVHSKYRQPLGHFADAPATGGRELVADERDAAELRAFSEGLEESQRVALLSTLKSYITEQLSEANTSAHESLKVIIGFREIEDTYLVDCPWFDDFPEDLPMACALEAYQFMEKL
;
A
#
# COMPACT_ATOMS: atom_id res chain seq x y z
N GLY A 1 -26.81 35.82 37.56
CA GLY A 1 -26.55 35.25 38.90
C GLY A 1 -27.16 33.85 39.07
N ALA A 2 -28.48 33.73 38.97
CA ALA A 2 -29.19 32.47 39.24
C ALA A 2 -29.20 31.45 38.08
N GLU A 3 -29.06 31.87 36.82
CA GLU A 3 -29.08 30.97 35.65
C GLU A 3 -27.72 30.31 35.33
N ALA A 4 -26.62 30.89 35.79
CA ALA A 4 -25.28 30.29 35.65
C ALA A 4 -25.08 29.10 36.62
N GLY A 5 -25.78 29.13 37.76
CA GLY A 5 -25.78 28.03 38.73
C GLY A 5 -26.57 26.80 38.26
N THR A 6 -27.61 26.99 37.45
CA THR A 6 -28.42 25.90 36.91
C THR A 6 -27.73 25.14 35.77
N LEU A 7 -26.91 25.81 34.95
CA LEU A 7 -26.08 25.15 33.92
C LEU A 7 -24.94 24.32 34.55
N ALA A 8 -24.29 24.83 35.60
CA ALA A 8 -23.28 24.09 36.36
C ALA A 8 -23.89 22.89 37.11
N ALA A 9 -25.11 23.03 37.65
CA ALA A 9 -25.83 21.95 38.30
C ALA A 9 -26.35 20.88 37.31
N ALA A 10 -26.73 21.28 36.09
CA ALA A 10 -27.14 20.36 35.03
C ALA A 10 -25.95 19.54 34.49
N ALA A 11 -24.77 20.15 34.35
CA ALA A 11 -23.53 19.45 34.01
C ALA A 11 -23.11 18.44 35.09
N ALA A 12 -23.30 18.78 36.38
CA ALA A 12 -23.06 17.87 37.50
C ALA A 12 -24.10 16.74 37.59
N ALA A 13 -25.35 16.98 37.18
CA ALA A 13 -26.41 15.98 37.17
C ALA A 13 -26.30 15.00 35.98
N ALA A 14 -25.84 15.45 34.81
CA ALA A 14 -25.58 14.59 33.66
C ALA A 14 -24.42 13.60 33.94
N ALA A 15 -23.42 14.03 34.70
CA ALA A 15 -22.34 13.15 35.18
C ALA A 15 -22.81 12.08 36.20
N ALA A 16 -24.00 12.24 36.80
CA ALA A 16 -24.54 11.34 37.82
C ALA A 16 -25.69 10.44 37.33
N GLY A 17 -26.23 10.68 36.13
CA GLY A 17 -27.44 10.02 35.62
C GLY A 17 -27.22 8.69 34.86
N GLY A 18 -25.98 8.34 34.53
CA GLY A 18 -25.64 7.07 33.87
C GLY A 18 -25.47 5.94 34.87
N GLY A 19 -26.58 5.40 35.38
CA GLY A 19 -26.58 4.22 36.24
C GLY A 19 -26.13 2.96 35.49
N GLY A 20 -24.84 2.67 35.56
CA GLY A 20 -24.21 1.40 35.18
C GLY A 20 -22.83 1.33 35.83
N GLY A 21 -22.73 0.61 36.94
CA GLY A 21 -21.58 0.69 37.85
C GLY A 21 -20.25 0.27 37.25
N GLY A 22 -19.19 1.01 37.61
CA GLY A 22 -17.81 0.58 37.46
C GLY A 22 -16.80 1.73 37.36
N GLY A 23 -16.18 2.09 38.49
CA GLY A 23 -14.84 2.70 38.54
C GLY A 23 -14.73 4.17 38.11
N GLY A 24 -14.10 5.00 38.94
CA GLY A 24 -13.90 6.43 38.66
C GLY A 24 -13.16 6.71 37.35
N GLY A 25 -13.77 7.55 36.52
CA GLY A 25 -13.15 8.75 35.94
C GLY A 25 -11.77 8.64 35.28
N VAL A 26 -11.40 7.51 34.69
CA VAL A 26 -10.20 7.42 33.85
C VAL A 26 -10.62 6.98 32.45
N LEU A 27 -10.41 7.87 31.47
CA LEU A 27 -10.53 7.57 30.04
C LEU A 27 -9.37 6.65 29.63
N SER A 28 -9.37 5.42 30.13
CA SER A 28 -8.26 4.47 30.05
C SER A 28 -8.19 3.71 28.73
N SER A 29 -9.27 3.70 27.93
CA SER A 29 -9.31 3.05 26.63
C SER A 29 -9.80 4.00 25.53
N THR A 30 -9.33 3.77 24.30
CA THR A 30 -9.73 4.54 23.11
C THR A 30 -11.23 4.46 22.86
N ALA A 31 -11.85 3.32 23.18
CA ALA A 31 -13.30 3.11 23.04
C ALA A 31 -14.10 3.95 24.05
N LEU A 32 -13.68 3.98 25.32
CA LEU A 32 -14.31 4.83 26.35
C LEU A 32 -14.15 6.31 26.01
N ARG A 33 -12.98 6.72 25.49
CA ARG A 33 -12.76 8.09 25.01
C ARG A 33 -13.69 8.45 23.86
N ASN A 34 -13.78 7.61 22.83
CA ASN A 34 -14.67 7.85 21.69
C ASN A 34 -16.15 7.90 22.11
N THR A 35 -16.53 7.12 23.13
CA THR A 35 -17.88 7.14 23.69
C THR A 35 -18.16 8.46 24.42
N TRP A 36 -17.22 8.91 25.26
CA TRP A 36 -17.32 10.22 25.92
C TRP A 36 -17.35 11.39 24.93
N GLU A 37 -16.50 11.39 23.90
CA GLU A 37 -16.49 12.44 22.86
C GLU A 37 -17.85 12.53 22.17
N ARG A 38 -18.44 11.37 21.82
CA ARG A 38 -19.76 11.32 21.21
C ARG A 38 -20.86 11.81 22.16
N ASP A 39 -20.83 11.39 23.42
CA ASP A 39 -21.85 11.76 24.40
C ASP A 39 -21.76 13.25 24.76
N MET A 40 -20.55 13.82 24.84
CA MET A 40 -20.31 15.25 25.03
C MET A 40 -20.76 16.06 23.81
N ASP A 41 -20.41 15.62 22.61
CA ASP A 41 -20.81 16.31 21.38
C ASP A 41 -22.33 16.29 21.22
N GLN A 42 -22.97 15.13 21.32
CA GLN A 42 -24.42 14.99 21.17
C GLN A 42 -25.21 15.62 22.32
N GLY A 43 -24.72 15.53 23.56
CA GLY A 43 -25.44 15.98 24.75
C GLY A 43 -25.27 17.46 25.06
N HIS A 44 -24.11 18.05 24.75
CA HIS A 44 -23.75 19.38 25.25
C HIS A 44 -23.25 20.35 24.17
N VAL A 45 -22.44 19.91 23.21
CA VAL A 45 -21.82 20.81 22.22
C VAL A 45 -22.76 21.07 21.04
N SER A 46 -23.21 20.01 20.35
CA SER A 46 -24.10 20.10 19.19
C SER A 46 -25.42 20.85 19.49
N PRO A 47 -26.10 20.65 20.64
CA PRO A 47 -27.31 21.42 20.96
C PRO A 47 -27.05 22.93 21.15
N VAL A 48 -25.84 23.32 21.52
CA VAL A 48 -25.47 24.73 21.76
C VAL A 48 -24.84 25.37 20.52
N VAL A 49 -24.23 24.59 19.62
CA VAL A 49 -23.53 25.08 18.42
C VAL A 49 -24.34 24.92 17.12
N ASN A 50 -25.30 24.00 17.09
CA ASN A 50 -26.22 23.79 15.96
C ASN A 50 -27.67 24.16 16.28
N ALA A 51 -27.96 24.74 17.46
CA ALA A 51 -29.28 25.30 17.73
C ALA A 51 -29.63 26.38 16.69
N GLU A 52 -30.82 26.26 16.09
CA GLU A 52 -31.35 27.20 15.10
C GLU A 52 -31.37 28.66 15.63
N ASP A 53 -31.41 28.82 16.96
CA ASP A 53 -31.51 30.08 17.67
C ASP A 53 -30.19 30.60 18.26
N ILE A 54 -29.02 30.09 17.90
CA ILE A 54 -27.75 30.58 18.48
C ILE A 54 -27.53 32.06 18.26
N ASP A 55 -27.85 32.56 17.07
CA ASP A 55 -27.73 33.99 16.79
C ASP A 55 -28.75 34.80 17.62
N ALA A 56 -29.90 34.21 17.96
CA ALA A 56 -30.89 34.78 18.88
C ALA A 56 -30.44 34.72 20.36
N LEU A 57 -29.79 33.63 20.78
CA LEU A 57 -29.21 33.47 22.13
C LEU A 57 -27.99 34.36 22.33
N LEU A 58 -27.13 34.50 21.32
CA LEU A 58 -25.98 35.40 21.32
C LEU A 58 -26.44 36.85 21.34
N SER A 59 -27.48 37.21 20.58
CA SER A 59 -28.04 38.56 20.63
C SER A 59 -28.76 38.85 21.96
N ALA A 60 -29.49 37.89 22.54
CA ALA A 60 -30.07 38.03 23.87
C ALA A 60 -29.01 38.11 24.98
N ALA A 61 -27.93 37.34 24.87
CA ALA A 61 -26.80 37.42 25.79
C ALA A 61 -26.08 38.77 25.66
N ALA A 62 -25.83 39.23 24.43
CA ALA A 62 -25.25 40.54 24.17
C ALA A 62 -26.12 41.66 24.76
N GLN A 63 -27.45 41.59 24.59
CA GLN A 63 -28.41 42.53 25.18
C GLN A 63 -28.31 42.57 26.71
N ARG A 64 -28.27 41.40 27.38
CA ARG A 64 -28.09 41.30 28.84
C ARG A 64 -26.78 41.92 29.33
N PHE A 65 -25.70 41.86 28.55
CA PHE A 65 -24.43 42.51 28.90
C PHE A 65 -24.46 44.03 28.67
N THR A 66 -25.17 44.53 27.65
CA THR A 66 -25.36 45.97 27.44
C THR A 66 -26.27 46.65 28.46
N GLU A 67 -27.25 45.93 29.01
CA GLU A 67 -28.22 46.48 29.96
C GLU A 67 -27.69 46.57 31.40
N GLN A 68 -26.58 45.89 31.72
CA GLN A 68 -26.10 45.73 33.10
C GLN A 68 -25.12 46.82 33.56
N GLU A 69 -24.73 47.76 32.70
CA GLU A 69 -23.93 48.93 33.08
C GLU A 69 -24.84 50.15 33.30
N ASP A 70 -25.16 50.42 34.58
CA ASP A 70 -25.91 51.58 35.10
C ASP A 70 -25.15 52.93 34.92
N GLY A 71 -24.65 53.22 33.71
CA GLY A 71 -23.94 54.46 33.39
C GLY A 71 -24.30 54.97 32.01
N ASP A 72 -24.95 56.15 31.96
CA ASP A 72 -25.49 56.86 30.78
C ASP A 72 -24.46 57.07 29.62
N GLU A 73 -23.16 56.90 29.90
CA GLU A 73 -22.07 57.04 28.92
C GLU A 73 -21.57 55.70 28.33
N GLY A 74 -21.78 54.58 29.02
CA GLY A 74 -21.34 53.25 28.57
C GLY A 74 -22.24 52.68 27.48
N GLY A 75 -23.56 52.85 27.60
CA GLY A 75 -24.54 52.26 26.68
C GLY A 75 -24.44 52.78 25.24
N ALA A 76 -24.19 54.08 25.05
CA ALA A 76 -24.06 54.67 23.71
C ALA A 76 -22.77 54.22 23.00
N PHE A 77 -21.64 54.21 23.71
CA PHE A 77 -20.36 53.73 23.19
C PHE A 77 -20.38 52.23 22.94
N VAL A 78 -20.96 51.44 23.85
CA VAL A 78 -21.09 49.98 23.69
C VAL A 78 -22.07 49.63 22.56
N ALA A 79 -23.14 50.40 22.36
CA ALA A 79 -24.05 50.25 21.22
C ALA A 79 -23.39 50.62 19.88
N GLU A 80 -22.54 51.65 19.87
CA GLU A 80 -21.73 52.03 18.71
C GLU A 80 -20.65 50.97 18.40
N LEU A 81 -19.97 50.46 19.43
CA LEU A 81 -18.94 49.42 19.33
C LEU A 81 -19.51 48.06 18.88
N ASN A 82 -20.70 47.69 19.38
CA ASN A 82 -21.40 46.46 18.99
C ASN A 82 -22.20 46.61 17.69
N GLU A 83 -22.14 47.76 17.03
CA GLU A 83 -22.88 48.07 15.80
C GLU A 83 -24.40 47.80 15.88
N ALA A 84 -24.97 47.91 17.08
CA ALA A 84 -26.38 47.61 17.34
C ALA A 84 -27.32 48.75 16.89
N PHE A 85 -26.74 49.89 16.50
CA PHE A 85 -27.48 51.04 16.01
C PHE A 85 -27.98 50.82 14.57
N ASP A 86 -29.31 50.78 14.35
CA ASP A 86 -29.88 50.68 13.00
C ASP A 86 -29.76 52.04 12.26
N PRO A 87 -28.92 52.14 11.21
CA PRO A 87 -28.76 53.38 10.47
C PRO A 87 -30.02 53.77 9.66
N ARG A 88 -31.05 52.93 9.60
CA ARG A 88 -32.37 53.28 9.02
C ARG A 88 -33.24 54.09 9.96
N ALA A 89 -32.95 54.10 11.26
CA ALA A 89 -33.64 54.94 12.24
C ALA A 89 -33.23 56.43 12.14
N MET A 90 -32.12 56.74 11.47
CA MET A 90 -31.66 58.11 11.21
C MET A 90 -32.33 58.75 10.00
N LEU A 91 -32.44 60.08 10.02
CA LEU A 91 -32.91 60.87 8.89
C LEU A 91 -32.00 60.67 7.66
N PRO A 92 -32.53 60.64 6.43
CA PRO A 92 -31.75 60.38 5.21
C PRO A 92 -30.55 61.32 5.02
N GLU A 93 -30.67 62.58 5.44
CA GLU A 93 -29.61 63.59 5.35
C GLU A 93 -28.46 63.38 6.34
N GLU A 94 -28.78 62.93 7.55
CA GLU A 94 -27.80 62.61 8.59
C GLU A 94 -27.07 61.31 8.27
N ARG A 95 -27.79 60.32 7.75
CA ARG A 95 -27.24 59.05 7.27
C ARG A 95 -26.24 59.23 6.12
N ALA A 96 -26.52 60.17 5.21
CA ALA A 96 -25.61 60.48 4.10
C ALA A 96 -24.33 61.19 4.57
N LYS A 97 -24.42 61.99 5.66
CA LYS A 97 -23.27 62.68 6.27
C LYS A 97 -22.43 61.77 7.17
N SER A 98 -23.07 60.92 7.97
CA SER A 98 -22.38 60.05 8.94
C SER A 98 -21.78 58.81 8.30
N ALA A 99 -22.36 58.34 7.19
CA ALA A 99 -21.84 57.24 6.39
C ALA A 99 -21.50 55.96 7.21
N LEU A 100 -22.20 55.75 8.34
CA LEU A 100 -21.86 54.74 9.37
C LEU A 100 -21.68 53.32 8.79
N ASN A 101 -22.43 52.97 7.75
CA ASN A 101 -22.32 51.68 7.05
C ASN A 101 -20.97 51.43 6.35
N LEU A 102 -20.19 52.47 6.04
CA LEU A 102 -18.83 52.35 5.49
C LEU A 102 -17.81 52.04 6.57
N TRP A 103 -18.08 52.45 7.81
CA TRP A 103 -17.18 52.33 8.96
C TRP A 103 -17.47 51.11 9.84
N ARG A 104 -18.52 50.34 9.52
CA ARG A 104 -18.80 49.05 10.17
C ARG A 104 -17.61 48.11 9.99
N TYR A 105 -17.16 47.56 11.10
CA TYR A 105 -16.17 46.52 11.18
C TYR A 105 -16.65 45.30 10.38
N ARG A 106 -15.84 44.94 9.39
CA ARG A 106 -15.97 43.66 8.69
C ARG A 106 -14.85 42.78 9.19
N ARG A 107 -15.21 41.64 9.76
CA ARG A 107 -14.23 40.63 10.16
C ARG A 107 -13.39 40.28 8.92
N PRO A 108 -12.04 40.32 9.01
CA PRO A 108 -11.19 39.90 7.90
C PRO A 108 -11.45 38.43 7.58
N PHE A 109 -11.24 38.05 6.32
CA PHE A 109 -11.43 36.67 5.91
C PHE A 109 -10.51 35.74 6.70
N SER A 110 -11.08 34.64 7.20
CA SER A 110 -10.34 33.55 7.83
C SER A 110 -10.89 32.24 7.30
N LEU A 111 -10.00 31.35 6.86
CA LEU A 111 -10.36 30.02 6.35
C LEU A 111 -11.11 29.23 7.43
N GLY A 112 -10.69 29.32 8.69
CA GLY A 112 -11.37 28.63 9.80
C GLY A 112 -12.83 29.10 9.95
N HIS A 113 -13.08 30.40 9.86
CA HIS A 113 -14.45 30.94 9.94
C HIS A 113 -15.30 30.54 8.73
N PHE A 114 -14.69 30.50 7.54
CA PHE A 114 -15.34 30.04 6.32
C PHE A 114 -15.77 28.56 6.43
N LEU A 115 -14.92 27.69 6.99
CA LEU A 115 -15.23 26.29 7.24
C LEU A 115 -16.36 26.12 8.24
N THR A 116 -16.33 26.84 9.37
CA THR A 116 -17.40 26.79 10.36
C THR A 116 -18.73 27.25 9.78
N ALA A 117 -18.72 28.30 8.96
CA ALA A 117 -19.92 28.80 8.29
C ALA A 117 -20.46 27.80 7.25
N LEU A 118 -19.57 27.10 6.53
CA LEU A 118 -19.97 26.04 5.59
C LEU A 118 -20.66 24.87 6.32
N LYS A 119 -20.06 24.41 7.43
CA LYS A 119 -20.63 23.34 8.28
C LYS A 119 -22.01 23.69 8.81
N ARG A 120 -22.23 24.95 9.20
CA ARG A 120 -23.56 25.45 9.65
C ARG A 120 -24.61 25.50 8.55
N THR A 121 -24.20 25.71 7.30
CA THR A 121 -25.14 25.80 6.15
C THR A 121 -25.54 24.42 5.64
N GLY A 122 -24.79 23.38 6.00
CA GLY A 122 -25.04 21.99 5.61
C GLY A 122 -24.11 21.54 4.48
N GLU A 123 -23.27 20.55 4.78
CA GLU A 123 -22.30 19.98 3.83
C GLU A 123 -22.98 19.37 2.58
N SER A 124 -24.24 18.95 2.71
CA SER A 124 -25.04 18.37 1.62
C SER A 124 -25.42 19.37 0.53
N GLU A 125 -25.44 20.69 0.80
CA GLU A 125 -25.77 21.69 -0.23
C GLU A 125 -24.58 21.98 -1.16
N PHE A 126 -23.35 21.83 -0.66
CA PHE A 126 -22.09 22.11 -1.36
C PHE A 126 -21.05 21.00 -1.14
N PRO A 127 -21.32 19.77 -1.63
CA PRO A 127 -20.51 18.59 -1.32
C PRO A 127 -19.09 18.68 -1.89
N VAL A 128 -18.90 19.34 -3.04
CA VAL A 128 -17.57 19.45 -3.67
C VAL A 128 -16.68 20.38 -2.85
N LEU A 129 -17.22 21.50 -2.39
CA LEU A 129 -16.48 22.47 -1.59
C LEU A 129 -16.16 21.90 -0.19
N ALA A 130 -17.11 21.21 0.44
CA ALA A 130 -16.89 20.55 1.72
C ALA A 130 -15.78 19.49 1.63
N HIS A 131 -15.89 18.56 0.67
CA HIS A 131 -14.91 17.49 0.49
C HIS A 131 -13.51 18.02 0.14
N PHE A 132 -13.43 19.04 -0.74
CA PHE A 132 -12.16 19.69 -1.10
C PHE A 132 -11.44 20.30 0.10
N LEU A 133 -12.18 20.99 0.97
CA LEU A 133 -11.60 21.69 2.11
C LEU A 133 -11.20 20.75 3.25
N GLU A 134 -11.94 19.66 3.42
CA GLU A 134 -11.61 18.61 4.38
C GLU A 134 -10.31 17.89 4.00
N HIS A 135 -10.13 17.57 2.72
CA HIS A 135 -8.98 16.81 2.21
C HIS A 135 -7.92 17.70 1.54
N GLU A 136 -7.89 19.01 1.82
CA GLU A 136 -7.03 19.97 1.09
C GLU A 136 -5.54 19.61 1.15
N VAL A 137 -5.06 19.09 2.28
CA VAL A 137 -3.64 18.73 2.44
C VAL A 137 -3.29 17.54 1.54
N GLU A 138 -4.18 16.55 1.46
CA GLU A 138 -3.99 15.36 0.61
C GLU A 138 -4.10 15.72 -0.88
N LEU A 139 -5.10 16.54 -1.24
CA LEU A 139 -5.34 16.97 -2.62
C LEU A 139 -4.19 17.80 -3.20
N ARG A 140 -3.42 18.48 -2.34
CA ARG A 140 -2.26 19.29 -2.75
C ARG A 140 -1.17 18.45 -3.43
N SER A 141 -0.96 17.23 -2.92
CA SER A 141 0.07 16.30 -3.38
C SER A 141 -0.25 15.70 -4.75
N LEU A 142 -1.52 15.72 -5.18
CA LEU A 142 -1.97 15.15 -6.46
C LEU A 142 -1.33 15.81 -7.68
N ARG A 143 -0.85 17.06 -7.55
CA ARG A 143 -0.09 17.76 -8.61
C ARG A 143 1.13 16.97 -9.08
N ASN A 144 1.70 16.17 -8.17
CA ASN A 144 2.94 15.43 -8.38
C ASN A 144 2.70 14.00 -8.86
N LEU A 145 1.44 13.52 -8.90
CA LEU A 145 1.11 12.17 -9.36
C LEU A 145 1.70 11.81 -10.74
N PRO A 146 1.68 12.69 -11.77
CA PRO A 146 2.33 12.40 -13.05
C PRO A 146 3.85 12.25 -12.94
N ALA A 147 4.49 12.98 -12.02
CA ALA A 147 5.92 12.87 -11.77
C ALA A 147 6.24 11.54 -11.07
N CYS A 148 5.41 11.10 -10.12
CA CYS A 148 5.53 9.78 -9.48
C CYS A 148 5.45 8.63 -10.50
N LEU A 149 4.44 8.67 -11.38
CA LEU A 149 4.28 7.65 -12.42
C LEU A 149 5.46 7.67 -13.41
N ARG A 150 5.97 8.85 -13.75
CA ARG A 150 7.15 9.00 -14.60
C ARG A 150 8.40 8.44 -13.94
N TRP A 151 8.62 8.73 -12.66
CA TRP A 151 9.74 8.20 -11.88
C TRP A 151 9.75 6.68 -11.88
N VAL A 152 8.61 6.06 -11.55
CA VAL A 152 8.46 4.60 -11.58
C VAL A 152 8.69 4.04 -12.98
N ALA A 153 8.15 4.67 -14.04
CA ALA A 153 8.37 4.23 -15.41
C ALA A 153 9.86 4.30 -15.82
N LEU A 154 10.58 5.34 -15.40
CA LEU A 154 12.01 5.49 -15.63
C LEU A 154 12.82 4.40 -14.91
N LEU A 155 12.50 4.14 -13.64
CA LEU A 155 13.13 3.05 -12.87
C LEU A 155 12.89 1.69 -13.50
N LEU A 156 11.64 1.39 -13.89
CA LEU A 156 11.30 0.16 -14.60
C LEU A 156 12.06 0.06 -15.93
N SER A 157 12.19 1.14 -16.70
CA SER A 157 12.91 1.08 -17.98
C SER A 157 14.40 0.77 -17.82
N LYS A 158 15.01 1.23 -16.73
CA LYS A 158 16.46 1.13 -16.50
C LYS A 158 16.85 -0.17 -15.79
N PHE A 159 16.10 -0.54 -14.76
CA PHE A 159 16.50 -1.58 -13.80
C PHE A 159 15.66 -2.85 -13.88
N ASN A 160 14.50 -2.84 -14.53
CA ASN A 160 13.63 -4.03 -14.56
C ASN A 160 14.38 -5.22 -15.14
N ARG A 161 14.39 -6.34 -14.40
CA ARG A 161 15.12 -7.58 -14.73
C ARG A 161 16.64 -7.45 -14.82
N ARG A 162 17.22 -6.35 -14.33
CA ARG A 162 18.67 -6.09 -14.36
C ARG A 162 19.28 -5.83 -13.00
N LEU A 163 18.48 -5.40 -12.03
CA LEU A 163 18.92 -5.11 -10.67
C LEU A 163 18.59 -6.28 -9.75
N ASP A 164 19.53 -6.61 -8.89
CA ASP A 164 19.37 -7.60 -7.83
C ASP A 164 18.78 -6.96 -6.55
N ARG A 165 18.17 -7.77 -5.67
CA ARG A 165 17.54 -7.31 -4.42
C ARG A 165 18.56 -6.72 -3.47
N ASP A 166 19.71 -7.38 -3.31
CA ASP A 166 20.82 -6.88 -2.49
C ASP A 166 21.47 -5.63 -3.08
N ALA A 167 21.58 -5.57 -4.42
CA ALA A 167 22.03 -4.38 -5.12
C ALA A 167 21.05 -3.20 -4.94
N ALA A 168 19.73 -3.45 -4.91
CA ALA A 168 18.73 -2.42 -4.67
C ALA A 168 18.73 -1.89 -3.23
N ARG A 169 19.08 -2.74 -2.25
CA ARG A 169 19.22 -2.35 -0.83
C ARG A 169 20.54 -1.62 -0.52
N THR A 170 21.52 -1.68 -1.42
CA THR A 170 22.82 -1.02 -1.24
C THR A 170 22.96 0.26 -2.09
N THR A 171 22.30 0.32 -3.24
CA THR A 171 22.36 1.47 -4.15
C THR A 171 21.46 2.61 -3.65
N THR A 172 22.02 3.81 -3.54
CA THR A 172 21.27 5.02 -3.14
C THR A 172 20.57 5.68 -4.34
N ILE A 173 19.52 6.45 -4.07
CA ILE A 173 18.82 7.19 -5.13
C ILE A 173 19.73 8.25 -5.77
N GLY A 174 20.59 8.90 -4.99
CA GLY A 174 21.61 9.84 -5.50
C GLY A 174 22.55 9.19 -6.52
N GLU A 175 22.98 7.95 -6.27
CA GLU A 175 23.78 7.17 -7.23
C GLU A 175 22.98 6.84 -8.50
N VAL A 176 21.70 6.48 -8.36
CA VAL A 176 20.82 6.20 -9.51
C VAL A 176 20.67 7.42 -10.41
N LEU A 177 20.49 8.61 -9.81
CA LEU A 177 20.44 9.90 -10.51
C LEU A 177 21.79 10.24 -11.15
N ALA A 178 22.91 9.93 -10.49
CA ALA A 178 24.24 10.16 -11.04
C ALA A 178 24.55 9.27 -12.25
N GLN A 179 24.05 8.04 -12.24
CA GLN A 179 24.15 7.06 -13.33
C GLN A 179 23.13 7.30 -14.45
N ALA A 180 22.28 8.33 -14.39
CA ALA A 180 21.33 8.63 -15.45
C ALA A 180 22.04 9.19 -16.70
N PRO A 181 21.56 8.88 -17.92
CA PRO A 181 22.11 9.44 -19.14
C PRO A 181 22.14 10.98 -19.07
N PRO A 182 23.22 11.65 -19.54
CA PRO A 182 23.36 13.10 -19.39
C PRO A 182 22.26 13.91 -20.09
N ALA A 183 21.65 13.35 -21.16
CA ALA A 183 20.53 13.96 -21.85
C ALA A 183 19.22 13.95 -21.03
N ASP A 184 19.01 12.91 -20.21
CA ASP A 184 17.77 12.69 -19.45
C ASP A 184 17.90 13.06 -17.97
N ARG A 185 19.09 13.45 -17.51
CA ARG A 185 19.39 13.73 -16.09
C ARG A 185 18.45 14.76 -15.47
N LEU A 186 18.07 15.78 -16.23
CA LEU A 186 17.09 16.79 -15.80
C LEU A 186 15.70 16.16 -15.60
N ALA A 187 15.25 15.33 -16.53
CA ALA A 187 13.95 14.66 -16.45
C ALA A 187 13.88 13.65 -15.28
N TRP A 188 15.00 12.97 -14.98
CA TRP A 188 15.13 12.11 -13.80
C TRP A 188 15.06 12.91 -12.50
N ALA A 189 15.77 14.04 -12.42
CA ALA A 189 15.75 14.90 -11.25
C ALA A 189 14.37 15.52 -11.00
N GLU A 190 13.71 16.04 -12.05
CA GLU A 190 12.34 16.57 -11.95
C GLU A 190 11.33 15.50 -11.52
N ALA A 191 11.42 14.29 -12.09
CA ALA A 191 10.54 13.19 -11.72
C ALA A 191 10.76 12.75 -10.26
N PHE A 192 12.03 12.70 -9.81
CA PHE A 192 12.35 12.35 -8.43
C PHE A 192 11.90 13.42 -7.44
N GLU A 193 12.12 14.70 -7.71
CA GLU A 193 11.65 15.78 -6.82
C GLU A 193 10.12 15.80 -6.71
N GLY A 194 9.41 15.53 -7.80
CA GLY A 194 7.96 15.30 -7.75
C GLY A 194 7.58 14.09 -6.89
N PHE A 195 8.28 12.96 -7.03
CA PHE A 195 8.03 11.78 -6.20
C PHE A 195 8.31 12.03 -4.71
N LYS A 196 9.43 12.67 -4.40
CA LYS A 196 9.85 13.04 -3.05
C LYS A 196 8.86 13.97 -2.37
N THR A 197 8.40 15.02 -3.07
CA THR A 197 7.40 15.95 -2.54
C THR A 197 6.06 15.25 -2.33
N ALA A 198 5.62 14.40 -3.27
CA ALA A 198 4.41 13.60 -3.09
C ALA A 198 4.51 12.68 -1.86
N TRP A 199 5.61 11.94 -1.72
CA TRP A 199 5.84 11.06 -0.59
C TRP A 199 5.81 11.82 0.74
N ASN A 200 6.62 12.87 0.88
CA ASN A 200 6.74 13.56 2.16
C ASN A 200 5.44 14.29 2.59
N GLU A 201 4.57 14.64 1.64
CA GLU A 201 3.28 15.27 1.93
C GLU A 201 2.17 14.24 2.24
N SER A 202 2.08 13.15 1.47
CA SER A 202 0.94 12.24 1.55
C SER A 202 1.21 10.91 2.27
N TRP A 203 2.47 10.51 2.45
CA TRP A 203 2.83 9.20 3.01
C TRP A 203 2.27 8.97 4.43
N GLN A 204 2.15 10.03 5.22
CA GLN A 204 1.55 9.98 6.56
C GLN A 204 0.09 9.51 6.58
N TYR A 205 -0.64 9.65 5.48
CA TYR A 205 -2.04 9.24 5.35
C TYR A 205 -2.18 7.80 4.82
N VAL A 206 -1.09 7.20 4.33
CA VAL A 206 -1.11 5.84 3.79
C VAL A 206 -0.96 4.83 4.94
N THR A 207 -2.08 4.22 5.33
CA THR A 207 -2.11 3.25 6.44
C THR A 207 -2.04 1.80 5.98
N MET A 208 -2.64 1.50 4.82
CA MET A 208 -2.77 0.15 4.26
C MET A 208 -2.55 0.15 2.75
N TYR A 209 -2.08 -0.99 2.24
CA TYR A 209 -2.06 -1.34 0.82
C TYR A 209 -2.84 -2.63 0.62
N ASP A 210 -3.94 -2.56 -0.15
CA ASP A 210 -4.91 -3.66 -0.26
C ASP A 210 -5.37 -4.16 1.13
N CYS A 211 -4.91 -5.33 1.57
CA CYS A 211 -5.18 -5.91 2.89
C CYS A 211 -3.95 -5.95 3.82
N LEU A 212 -2.84 -5.33 3.42
CA LEU A 212 -1.58 -5.32 4.16
C LEU A 212 -1.42 -3.99 4.91
N GLU A 213 -1.25 -4.07 6.23
CA GLU A 213 -0.87 -2.91 7.03
C GLU A 213 0.59 -2.55 6.78
N ILE A 214 0.84 -1.28 6.50
CA ILE A 214 2.20 -0.80 6.26
C ILE A 214 2.94 -0.73 7.61
N PRO A 215 4.08 -1.42 7.78
CA PRO A 215 4.86 -1.39 9.00
C PRO A 215 5.19 0.03 9.45
N GLN A 216 5.13 0.28 10.77
CA GLN A 216 5.44 1.58 11.36
C GLN A 216 6.83 2.09 10.95
N ALA A 217 7.80 1.19 10.84
CA ALA A 217 9.16 1.49 10.42
C ALA A 217 9.23 2.13 9.02
N TYR A 218 8.30 1.80 8.12
CA TYR A 218 8.24 2.39 6.78
C TYR A 218 7.50 3.73 6.78
N LYS A 219 6.59 3.98 7.73
CA LYS A 219 5.86 5.26 7.87
C LYS A 219 6.74 6.41 8.31
N GLU A 220 7.80 6.12 9.06
CA GLU A 220 8.76 7.13 9.54
C GLU A 220 9.83 7.51 8.48
N VAL A 221 9.82 6.83 7.33
CA VAL A 221 10.81 7.07 6.26
C VAL A 221 10.50 8.38 5.54
N VAL A 222 11.46 9.29 5.56
CA VAL A 222 11.45 10.53 4.77
C VAL A 222 12.21 10.30 3.48
N MET A 223 11.59 10.65 2.35
CA MET A 223 12.20 10.44 1.04
C MET A 223 13.30 11.47 0.79
N GLY A 224 14.49 10.98 0.43
CA GLY A 224 15.69 11.78 0.16
C GLY A 224 16.66 11.04 -0.76
N GLU A 225 17.71 11.73 -1.22
CA GLU A 225 18.69 11.15 -2.16
C GLU A 225 19.56 10.05 -1.51
N ASP A 226 19.71 10.10 -0.18
CA ASP A 226 20.50 9.14 0.60
C ASP A 226 19.77 7.80 0.83
N LEU A 227 18.48 7.74 0.54
CA LEU A 227 17.67 6.53 0.73
C LEU A 227 18.01 5.47 -0.33
N GLN A 228 17.80 4.20 0.02
CA GLN A 228 17.96 3.08 -0.89
C GLN A 228 16.92 3.10 -2.01
N VAL A 229 17.32 2.70 -3.21
CA VAL A 229 16.41 2.61 -4.36
C VAL A 229 15.31 1.56 -4.17
N SER A 230 15.49 0.58 -3.28
CA SER A 230 14.49 -0.43 -2.93
C SER A 230 13.10 0.16 -2.58
N PHE A 231 13.06 1.30 -1.87
CA PHE A 231 11.83 2.01 -1.51
C PHE A 231 11.13 2.72 -2.68
N CYS A 232 11.78 2.79 -3.85
CA CYS A 232 11.21 3.40 -5.05
C CYS A 232 10.79 2.38 -6.12
N LEU A 233 11.17 1.11 -5.95
CA LEU A 233 10.90 0.05 -6.94
C LEU A 233 9.53 -0.59 -6.65
N PRO A 234 8.57 -0.58 -7.58
CA PRO A 234 7.24 -1.13 -7.35
C PRO A 234 7.26 -2.66 -7.30
N CYS A 235 7.38 -3.28 -6.13
CA CYS A 235 7.34 -4.73 -5.94
C CYS A 235 6.19 -5.14 -5.03
N ARG A 236 5.61 -6.33 -5.21
CA ARG A 236 4.55 -6.83 -4.33
C ARG A 236 5.07 -7.36 -2.98
N GLN A 237 6.38 -7.27 -2.74
CA GLN A 237 7.05 -7.77 -1.55
C GLN A 237 7.87 -6.65 -0.89
N ASP A 238 8.02 -6.75 0.43
CA ASP A 238 8.81 -5.88 1.31
C ASP A 238 8.69 -4.37 1.05
N GLU A 239 9.82 -3.68 0.88
CA GLU A 239 9.92 -2.22 0.75
C GLU A 239 9.28 -1.72 -0.55
N GLY A 240 9.18 -2.59 -1.56
CA GLY A 240 8.60 -2.25 -2.86
C GLY A 240 7.08 -2.07 -2.85
N ILE A 241 6.42 -2.44 -1.75
CA ILE A 241 4.99 -2.19 -1.53
C ILE A 241 4.74 -0.68 -1.38
N CYS A 242 5.70 0.06 -0.81
CA CYS A 242 5.50 1.47 -0.49
C CYS A 242 5.19 2.36 -1.71
N PRO A 243 5.96 2.30 -2.83
CA PRO A 243 5.64 3.09 -4.02
C PRO A 243 4.33 2.65 -4.69
N LEU A 244 3.93 1.38 -4.57
CA LEU A 244 2.61 0.91 -5.02
C LEU A 244 1.49 1.56 -4.18
N ALA A 245 1.65 1.55 -2.86
CA ALA A 245 0.68 2.10 -1.92
C ALA A 245 0.51 3.61 -2.06
N LEU A 246 1.62 4.34 -2.21
CA LEU A 246 1.58 5.77 -2.43
C LEU A 246 0.80 6.11 -3.70
N ILE A 247 1.10 5.44 -4.82
CA ILE A 247 0.45 5.74 -6.09
C ILE A 247 -1.02 5.33 -6.07
N GLN A 248 -1.37 4.18 -5.48
CA GLN A 248 -2.76 3.75 -5.30
C GLN A 248 -3.54 4.74 -4.45
N HIS A 249 -2.98 5.21 -3.33
CA HIS A 249 -3.60 6.22 -2.48
C HIS A 249 -3.84 7.52 -3.25
N LEU A 250 -2.82 8.06 -3.91
CA LEU A 250 -2.95 9.29 -4.71
C LEU A 250 -4.01 9.15 -5.83
N SER A 251 -4.04 8.01 -6.54
CA SER A 251 -5.06 7.75 -7.56
C SER A 251 -6.47 7.60 -6.96
N THR A 252 -6.59 7.00 -5.78
CA THR A 252 -7.87 6.84 -5.09
C THR A 252 -8.41 8.18 -4.61
N THR A 253 -7.57 9.01 -3.99
CA THR A 253 -7.93 10.36 -3.54
C THR A 253 -8.29 11.27 -4.72
N HIS A 254 -7.56 11.15 -5.85
CA HIS A 254 -7.92 11.84 -7.09
C HIS A 254 -9.30 11.42 -7.61
N ASN A 255 -9.53 10.10 -7.74
CA ASN A 255 -10.79 9.56 -8.24
C ASN A 255 -11.97 9.87 -7.31
N ALA A 256 -11.77 9.88 -5.99
CA ALA A 256 -12.78 10.28 -5.02
C ALA A 256 -13.24 11.72 -5.25
N MET A 257 -12.30 12.66 -5.42
CA MET A 257 -12.63 14.05 -5.72
C MET A 257 -13.36 14.20 -7.05
N VAL A 258 -12.92 13.48 -8.09
CA VAL A 258 -13.57 13.47 -9.41
C VAL A 258 -14.99 12.91 -9.31
N ALA A 259 -15.22 11.86 -8.51
CA ALA A 259 -16.54 11.26 -8.32
C ALA A 259 -17.53 12.24 -7.69
N VAL A 260 -17.13 12.98 -6.65
CA VAL A 260 -17.98 14.00 -5.99
C VAL A 260 -18.34 15.13 -6.97
N VAL A 261 -17.40 15.55 -7.82
CA VAL A 261 -17.64 16.56 -8.86
C VAL A 261 -18.60 16.04 -9.93
N ASP A 262 -18.41 14.80 -10.38
CA ASP A 262 -19.28 14.17 -11.39
C ASP A 262 -20.71 13.98 -10.84
N GLU A 263 -20.88 13.58 -9.58
CA GLU A 263 -22.18 13.46 -8.91
C GLU A 263 -22.89 14.82 -8.82
N ARG A 264 -22.17 15.86 -8.40
CA ARG A 264 -22.70 17.23 -8.34
C ARG A 264 -23.12 17.74 -9.72
N MET A 265 -22.37 17.41 -10.77
CA MET A 265 -22.69 17.78 -12.15
C MET A 265 -23.86 16.97 -12.73
N LEU A 266 -24.04 15.72 -12.30
CA LEU A 266 -25.19 14.88 -12.66
C LEU A 266 -26.50 15.37 -12.01
N MET A 267 -26.42 15.88 -10.78
CA MET A 267 -27.57 16.40 -10.03
C MET A 267 -27.93 17.85 -10.38
N GLY A 268 -27.05 18.59 -11.07
CA GLY A 268 -27.26 19.97 -11.49
C GLY A 268 -27.79 20.11 -12.92
N ALA A 269 -28.56 21.17 -13.20
CA ALA A 269 -29.11 21.50 -14.53
C ALA A 269 -28.05 21.88 -15.60
N ARG A 270 -26.74 21.65 -15.36
CA ARG A 270 -25.62 21.98 -16.28
C ARG A 270 -25.30 20.85 -17.26
N GLN A 271 -26.31 20.03 -17.58
CA GLN A 271 -26.21 18.78 -18.34
C GLN A 271 -25.74 18.96 -19.80
N GLU A 272 -25.86 20.16 -20.36
CA GLU A 272 -25.78 20.35 -21.82
C GLU A 272 -24.40 20.81 -22.36
N ALA A 273 -23.48 21.27 -21.52
CA ALA A 273 -22.25 21.91 -22.01
C ALA A 273 -20.95 21.10 -21.84
N HIS A 274 -20.89 20.14 -20.91
CA HIS A 274 -19.60 19.56 -20.47
C HIS A 274 -19.49 18.03 -20.63
N GLY A 275 -20.58 17.33 -20.92
CA GLY A 275 -20.58 15.86 -21.09
C GLY A 275 -20.07 15.35 -22.44
N ALA A 276 -20.03 16.19 -23.49
CA ALA A 276 -19.81 15.72 -24.87
C ALA A 276 -18.33 15.61 -25.29
N ASN A 277 -17.37 16.17 -24.55
CA ASN A 277 -15.96 16.27 -24.98
C ASN A 277 -14.92 15.90 -23.91
N ARG A 278 -15.31 15.36 -22.75
CA ARG A 278 -14.38 14.93 -21.70
C ARG A 278 -14.11 13.43 -21.84
N ALA A 279 -12.84 13.04 -21.90
CA ALA A 279 -12.47 11.65 -21.66
C ALA A 279 -12.82 11.34 -20.19
N ARG A 280 -13.84 10.50 -19.98
CA ARG A 280 -14.35 10.20 -18.64
C ARG A 280 -13.32 9.43 -17.80
N VAL A 281 -12.51 8.61 -18.47
CA VAL A 281 -11.48 7.77 -17.87
C VAL A 281 -10.20 7.85 -18.72
N ILE A 282 -9.03 7.89 -18.07
CA ILE A 282 -7.73 7.83 -18.72
C ILE A 282 -6.84 6.78 -18.02
N SER A 283 -6.10 6.00 -18.79
CA SER A 283 -5.08 5.10 -18.24
C SER A 283 -3.91 5.89 -17.65
N SER A 284 -3.38 5.42 -16.52
CA SER A 284 -2.20 5.99 -15.83
C SER A 284 -1.00 6.21 -16.76
N ARG A 285 -0.85 5.40 -17.81
CA ARG A 285 0.24 5.49 -18.81
C ARG A 285 0.24 6.79 -19.61
N HIS A 286 -0.94 7.39 -19.78
CA HIS A 286 -1.14 8.61 -20.56
C HIS A 286 -1.43 9.82 -19.66
N LEU A 287 -1.24 9.67 -18.34
CA LEU A 287 -1.44 10.75 -17.39
C LEU A 287 -0.38 11.84 -17.63
N THR A 288 -0.83 13.09 -17.73
CA THR A 288 0.02 14.27 -17.85
C THR A 288 -0.37 15.28 -16.80
N GLY A 289 0.44 16.33 -16.60
CA GLY A 289 0.13 17.42 -15.66
C GLY A 289 -1.22 18.11 -15.91
N ALA A 290 -1.77 18.03 -17.14
CA ALA A 290 -3.09 18.59 -17.45
C ALA A 290 -4.26 17.72 -16.96
N HIS A 291 -4.01 16.43 -16.69
CA HIS A 291 -5.01 15.48 -16.19
C HIS A 291 -5.00 15.38 -14.64
N ALA A 292 -3.89 15.79 -14.01
CA ALA A 292 -3.77 15.83 -12.55
C ALA A 292 -4.51 17.05 -11.98
N ILE A 293 -5.11 16.87 -10.80
CA ILE A 293 -5.71 17.98 -10.05
C ILE A 293 -4.56 18.84 -9.52
N SER A 294 -4.48 20.07 -10.02
CA SER A 294 -3.47 21.05 -9.61
C SER A 294 -4.15 22.38 -9.34
N TYR A 295 -3.99 22.87 -8.11
CA TYR A 295 -4.56 24.13 -7.67
C TYR A 295 -3.57 24.88 -6.77
N ASP A 296 -3.85 26.16 -6.64
CA ASP A 296 -3.07 27.09 -5.83
C ASP A 296 -4.00 27.72 -4.79
N MET A 297 -3.84 27.27 -3.55
CA MET A 297 -4.66 27.72 -2.43
C MET A 297 -4.30 29.15 -2.03
N GLN A 298 -3.01 29.48 -1.96
CA GLN A 298 -2.52 30.71 -1.35
C GLN A 298 -2.69 31.92 -2.26
N ASP A 299 -2.33 31.79 -3.55
CA ASP A 299 -2.28 32.96 -4.44
C ASP A 299 -3.54 33.11 -5.29
N ARG A 300 -4.38 32.06 -5.41
CA ARG A 300 -5.58 32.09 -6.27
C ARG A 300 -6.88 31.86 -5.53
N LEU A 301 -7.02 30.77 -4.76
CA LEU A 301 -8.29 30.43 -4.11
C LEU A 301 -8.59 31.32 -2.90
N LEU A 302 -7.64 31.50 -1.97
CA LEU A 302 -7.84 32.34 -0.78
C LEU A 302 -8.17 33.80 -1.14
N PRO A 303 -7.45 34.48 -2.05
CA PRO A 303 -7.79 35.84 -2.44
C PRO A 303 -9.14 35.94 -3.17
N PHE A 304 -9.56 34.87 -3.85
CA PHE A 304 -10.88 34.82 -4.47
C PHE A 304 -11.98 34.69 -3.42
N PHE A 305 -11.83 33.79 -2.45
CA PHE A 305 -12.79 33.64 -1.35
C PHE A 305 -12.93 34.93 -0.54
N GLU A 306 -11.82 35.62 -0.28
CA GLU A 306 -11.83 36.91 0.41
C GLU A 306 -12.55 38.02 -0.39
N LYS A 307 -12.32 38.10 -1.71
CA LYS A 307 -12.82 39.24 -2.51
C LYS A 307 -14.20 39.05 -3.10
N GLN A 308 -14.57 37.81 -3.44
CA GLN A 308 -15.74 37.50 -4.28
C GLN A 308 -16.80 36.65 -3.56
N CYS A 309 -16.42 35.95 -2.50
CA CYS A 309 -17.34 35.08 -1.75
C CYS A 309 -17.87 35.73 -0.46
N ILE A 310 -17.51 36.99 -0.16
CA ILE A 310 -18.07 37.73 0.98
C ILE A 310 -19.29 38.54 0.52
N ASN A 311 -20.47 38.15 0.98
CA ASN A 311 -21.71 38.89 0.82
C ASN A 311 -22.02 39.71 2.09
N ARG A 312 -23.00 40.61 2.01
CA ARG A 312 -23.42 41.48 3.13
C ARG A 312 -23.91 40.72 4.37
N ASN A 313 -24.36 39.47 4.18
CA ASN A 313 -25.00 38.65 5.21
C ASN A 313 -24.24 37.33 5.49
N GLY A 314 -23.04 37.13 4.94
CA GLY A 314 -22.30 35.87 5.10
C GLY A 314 -21.47 35.50 3.87
N TYR A 315 -21.21 34.21 3.68
CA TYR A 315 -20.42 33.70 2.57
C TYR A 315 -21.28 33.15 1.42
N ASP A 316 -20.83 33.36 0.19
CA ASP A 316 -21.43 32.83 -1.03
C ASP A 316 -20.75 31.50 -1.41
N PHE A 317 -21.20 30.42 -0.77
CA PHE A 317 -20.64 29.08 -1.00
C PHE A 317 -20.92 28.55 -2.41
N GLY A 318 -22.05 28.94 -3.02
CA GLY A 318 -22.38 28.55 -4.39
C GLY A 318 -21.41 29.12 -5.42
N LYS A 319 -21.00 30.39 -5.28
CA LYS A 319 -19.94 30.95 -6.13
C LYS A 319 -18.58 30.31 -5.88
N ALA A 320 -18.26 30.00 -4.62
CA ALA A 320 -17.01 29.32 -4.27
C ALA A 320 -16.91 27.94 -4.93
N GLU A 321 -17.96 27.12 -4.77
CA GLU A 321 -18.05 25.78 -5.36
C GLU A 321 -18.01 25.83 -6.89
N ALA A 322 -18.81 26.69 -7.52
CA ALA A 322 -18.83 26.81 -8.98
C ALA A 322 -17.45 27.21 -9.54
N ARG A 323 -16.76 28.15 -8.88
CA ARG A 323 -15.43 28.59 -9.32
C ARG A 323 -14.39 27.48 -9.19
N LEU A 324 -14.43 26.74 -8.09
CA LEU A 324 -13.55 25.60 -7.83
C LEU A 324 -13.71 24.55 -8.94
N ILE A 325 -14.96 24.20 -9.26
CA ILE A 325 -15.26 23.21 -10.29
C ILE A 325 -14.83 23.71 -11.67
N ASP A 326 -15.32 24.88 -12.09
CA ASP A 326 -15.12 25.38 -13.45
C ASP A 326 -13.64 25.64 -13.78
N GLN A 327 -12.83 26.04 -12.80
CA GLN A 327 -11.43 26.40 -13.01
C GLN A 327 -10.46 25.22 -12.81
N PHE A 328 -10.67 24.35 -11.83
CA PHE A 328 -9.65 23.38 -11.38
C PHE A 328 -10.07 21.91 -11.52
N LEU A 329 -11.36 21.58 -11.43
CA LEU A 329 -11.80 20.19 -11.28
C LEU A 329 -12.57 19.64 -12.48
N ALA A 330 -13.29 20.50 -13.22
CA ALA A 330 -14.16 20.09 -14.33
C ALA A 330 -13.42 19.38 -15.49
N ARG A 331 -12.09 19.54 -15.58
CA ARG A 331 -11.27 19.00 -16.66
C ARG A 331 -10.51 17.72 -16.27
N ALA A 332 -10.49 17.35 -14.99
CA ALA A 332 -9.73 16.19 -14.51
C ALA A 332 -10.48 14.88 -14.85
N PRO A 333 -9.93 13.96 -15.65
CA PRO A 333 -10.57 12.66 -15.94
C PRO A 333 -10.41 11.70 -14.75
N ALA A 334 -11.27 10.68 -14.62
CA ALA A 334 -10.99 9.58 -13.69
C ALA A 334 -9.77 8.78 -14.18
N ILE A 335 -8.96 8.26 -13.26
CA ILE A 335 -7.72 7.54 -13.54
C ILE A 335 -7.97 6.05 -13.42
N ASP A 336 -7.71 5.32 -14.49
CA ASP A 336 -7.58 3.87 -14.47
C ASP A 336 -6.12 3.50 -14.20
N LEU A 337 -5.87 2.97 -12.99
CA LEU A 337 -4.51 2.76 -12.49
C LEU A 337 -3.94 1.44 -13.01
N GLU A 338 -3.08 1.54 -14.02
CA GLU A 338 -2.26 0.43 -14.47
C GLU A 338 -0.83 0.57 -13.94
N MET A 339 -0.46 -0.23 -12.94
CA MET A 339 0.90 -0.30 -12.43
C MET A 339 1.60 -1.57 -12.89
N LYS A 340 2.79 -1.41 -13.48
CA LYS A 340 3.68 -2.53 -13.76
C LYS A 340 4.51 -2.81 -12.52
N THR A 341 4.54 -4.07 -12.10
CA THR A 341 5.43 -4.53 -11.03
C THR A 341 6.84 -4.74 -11.57
N PHE A 342 7.82 -4.38 -10.76
CA PHE A 342 9.24 -4.64 -10.94
C PHE A 342 9.53 -6.12 -10.67
N THR A 343 10.44 -6.72 -11.43
CA THR A 343 10.95 -8.08 -11.18
C THR A 343 12.46 -8.02 -11.03
N PHE A 344 12.98 -8.57 -9.93
CA PHE A 344 14.42 -8.65 -9.67
C PHE A 344 15.12 -9.65 -10.60
N SER A 345 16.43 -9.47 -10.80
CA SER A 345 17.26 -10.32 -11.67
C SER A 345 17.24 -11.81 -11.26
N HIS A 346 17.24 -12.12 -9.97
CA HIS A 346 17.25 -13.49 -9.46
C HIS A 346 15.86 -14.07 -9.15
N GLU A 347 14.83 -13.22 -9.21
CA GLU A 347 13.42 -13.64 -9.14
C GLU A 347 12.82 -13.81 -10.55
N GLN A 348 13.68 -14.03 -11.55
CA GLN A 348 13.27 -14.29 -12.92
C GLN A 348 12.43 -15.56 -13.07
N HIS A 349 12.37 -16.42 -12.02
CA HIS A 349 11.47 -17.55 -11.94
C HIS A 349 10.13 -17.18 -12.58
N LEU A 350 9.94 -17.79 -13.75
CA LEU A 350 8.81 -17.57 -14.66
C LEU A 350 7.58 -17.16 -13.84
N GLN A 351 7.02 -15.97 -14.07
CA GLN A 351 5.71 -15.65 -13.51
C GLN A 351 4.71 -16.71 -14.05
N GLY A 352 4.37 -17.69 -13.20
CA GLY A 352 3.61 -18.87 -13.58
C GLY A 352 4.42 -20.12 -13.99
N GLY A 353 5.73 -20.20 -13.72
CA GLY A 353 6.53 -21.40 -14.00
C GLY A 353 6.59 -21.75 -15.50
N LEU A 354 6.60 -23.05 -15.80
CA LEU A 354 6.45 -23.56 -17.17
C LEU A 354 4.99 -23.50 -17.68
N ALA A 355 4.03 -22.97 -16.92
CA ALA A 355 2.61 -22.92 -17.31
C ALA A 355 2.33 -22.13 -18.61
N PRO A 356 2.90 -20.91 -18.83
CA PRO A 356 2.74 -20.21 -20.10
C PRO A 356 3.35 -20.96 -21.30
N LEU A 357 4.37 -21.79 -21.07
CA LEU A 357 4.91 -22.69 -22.09
C LEU A 357 3.95 -23.84 -22.38
N LYS A 358 3.42 -24.50 -21.33
CA LYS A 358 2.46 -25.61 -21.44
C LYS A 358 1.20 -25.22 -22.19
N ALA A 359 0.75 -23.97 -22.02
CA ALA A 359 -0.38 -23.43 -22.74
C ALA A 359 -0.11 -23.36 -24.26
N LYS A 360 1.11 -22.99 -24.66
CA LYS A 360 1.46 -22.70 -26.07
C LYS A 360 2.08 -23.86 -26.84
N VAL A 361 2.86 -24.71 -26.17
CA VAL A 361 3.59 -25.84 -26.78
C VAL A 361 3.32 -27.09 -25.95
N ARG A 362 2.78 -28.13 -26.59
CA ARG A 362 2.58 -29.45 -25.98
C ARG A 362 3.92 -30.02 -25.54
N GLN A 363 4.11 -30.17 -24.24
CA GLN A 363 5.31 -30.78 -23.67
C GLN A 363 5.18 -32.31 -23.62
N GLU A 364 6.28 -33.01 -23.89
CA GLU A 364 6.43 -34.46 -23.90
C GLU A 364 7.68 -34.85 -23.11
N ALA A 365 7.59 -35.96 -22.36
CA ALA A 365 8.71 -36.49 -21.62
C ALA A 365 9.89 -36.86 -22.55
N LEU A 366 11.12 -36.63 -22.07
CA LEU A 366 12.31 -37.16 -22.71
C LEU A 366 12.41 -38.68 -22.47
N ALA A 367 13.02 -39.38 -23.42
CA ALA A 367 13.37 -40.79 -23.23
C ALA A 367 14.39 -40.92 -22.08
N PRO A 368 14.28 -41.93 -21.20
CA PRO A 368 15.17 -42.08 -20.04
C PRO A 368 16.64 -42.23 -20.46
N GLU A 369 16.92 -42.88 -21.59
CA GLU A 369 18.27 -43.01 -22.14
C GLU A 369 18.87 -41.66 -22.57
N ALA A 370 18.01 -40.74 -23.00
CA ALA A 370 18.41 -39.38 -23.35
C ALA A 370 18.68 -38.53 -22.11
N CYS A 371 17.86 -38.66 -21.06
CA CYS A 371 18.11 -38.04 -19.76
C CYS A 371 19.47 -38.48 -19.20
N GLU A 372 19.77 -39.78 -19.17
CA GLU A 372 21.06 -40.30 -18.71
C GLU A 372 22.24 -39.80 -19.56
N ALA A 373 22.06 -39.71 -20.89
CA ALA A 373 23.08 -39.18 -21.78
C ALA A 373 23.38 -37.70 -21.52
N ILE A 374 22.35 -36.89 -21.25
CA ILE A 374 22.45 -35.47 -20.90
C ILE A 374 23.14 -35.30 -19.55
N VAL A 375 22.74 -36.07 -18.54
CA VAL A 375 23.34 -36.06 -17.20
C VAL A 375 24.83 -36.39 -17.26
N ARG A 376 25.17 -37.44 -18.00
CA ARG A 376 26.56 -37.90 -18.18
C ARG A 376 27.43 -36.90 -18.95
N GLU A 377 26.87 -36.17 -19.92
CA GLU A 377 27.62 -35.17 -20.68
C GLU A 377 27.84 -33.87 -19.90
N LEU A 378 26.85 -33.43 -19.13
CA LEU A 378 26.94 -32.18 -18.39
C LEU A 378 27.85 -32.31 -17.18
N GLY A 379 27.70 -33.38 -16.39
CA GLY A 379 28.62 -33.81 -15.32
C GLY A 379 29.00 -32.77 -14.26
N SER A 380 28.44 -31.56 -14.31
CA SER A 380 28.83 -30.40 -13.53
C SER A 380 27.59 -29.53 -13.25
N PRO A 381 27.29 -29.23 -11.97
CA PRO A 381 26.11 -28.45 -11.58
C PRO A 381 26.19 -27.01 -12.10
N THR A 382 27.38 -26.40 -12.13
CA THR A 382 27.58 -25.05 -12.70
C THR A 382 27.25 -24.97 -14.19
N ARG A 383 27.46 -26.07 -14.93
CA ARG A 383 27.10 -26.14 -16.35
C ARG A 383 25.59 -26.34 -16.52
N ALA A 384 24.95 -27.10 -15.63
CA ALA A 384 23.51 -27.27 -15.61
C ALA A 384 22.78 -25.95 -15.31
N GLN A 385 23.26 -25.18 -14.33
CA GLN A 385 22.74 -23.85 -14.01
C GLN A 385 22.86 -22.88 -15.18
N GLY A 386 24.03 -22.84 -15.83
CA GLY A 386 24.21 -22.03 -17.03
C GLY A 386 23.24 -22.41 -18.15
N ILE A 387 22.84 -23.68 -18.29
CA ILE A 387 21.85 -24.11 -19.28
C ILE A 387 20.43 -23.75 -18.85
N LEU A 388 20.10 -23.79 -17.56
CA LEU A 388 18.82 -23.33 -17.03
C LEU A 388 18.58 -21.85 -17.37
N ASP A 389 19.57 -20.97 -17.18
CA ASP A 389 19.48 -19.56 -17.55
C ASP A 389 19.20 -19.36 -19.06
N HIS A 390 19.80 -20.22 -19.90
CA HIS A 390 19.56 -20.20 -21.35
C HIS A 390 18.15 -20.71 -21.70
N LEU A 391 17.68 -21.76 -21.01
CA LEU A 391 16.32 -22.27 -21.19
C LEU A 391 15.27 -21.25 -20.76
N GLU A 392 15.52 -20.48 -19.71
CA GLU A 392 14.61 -19.42 -19.26
C GLU A 392 14.41 -18.34 -20.33
N THR A 393 15.49 -17.98 -21.03
CA THR A 393 15.43 -17.09 -22.19
C THR A 393 14.58 -17.72 -23.30
N VAL A 394 14.82 -19.00 -23.63
CA VAL A 394 14.03 -19.73 -24.64
C VAL A 394 12.55 -19.78 -24.28
N VAL A 395 12.21 -20.11 -23.04
CA VAL A 395 10.83 -20.19 -22.55
C VAL A 395 10.16 -18.81 -22.61
N SER A 396 10.86 -17.75 -22.20
CA SER A 396 10.36 -16.38 -22.26
C SER A 396 10.05 -15.94 -23.70
N PHE A 397 10.90 -16.31 -24.66
CA PHE A 397 10.66 -16.03 -26.08
C PHE A 397 9.51 -16.85 -26.65
N LEU A 398 9.41 -18.14 -26.32
CA LEU A 398 8.29 -18.98 -26.74
C LEU A 398 6.96 -18.50 -26.15
N ALA A 399 6.97 -18.09 -24.89
CA ALA A 399 5.83 -17.49 -24.22
C ALA A 399 5.42 -16.15 -24.87
N ALA A 400 6.36 -15.35 -25.37
CA ALA A 400 6.08 -14.10 -26.09
C ALA A 400 5.72 -14.30 -27.57
N THR A 401 6.13 -15.42 -28.18
CA THR A 401 5.90 -15.73 -29.59
C THR A 401 4.41 -15.98 -29.84
N GLY A 402 3.86 -15.37 -30.90
CA GLY A 402 2.43 -15.42 -31.25
C GLY A 402 1.55 -14.35 -30.59
N GLY A 403 2.10 -13.51 -29.69
CA GLY A 403 1.30 -12.48 -28.99
C GLY A 403 0.26 -13.06 -28.02
N SER A 404 -0.61 -12.21 -27.48
CA SER A 404 -1.67 -12.59 -26.52
C SER A 404 -2.89 -13.28 -27.16
N PHE A 405 -2.90 -13.43 -28.50
CA PHE A 405 -4.03 -13.94 -29.28
C PHE A 405 -3.80 -15.34 -29.85
N VAL A 406 -2.59 -15.89 -29.74
CA VAL A 406 -2.27 -17.25 -30.17
C VAL A 406 -2.21 -18.13 -28.93
N GLU A 407 -3.29 -18.89 -28.71
CA GLU A 407 -3.42 -19.82 -27.58
C GLU A 407 -2.54 -21.06 -27.77
N THR A 408 -2.31 -21.52 -29.02
CA THR A 408 -1.44 -22.67 -29.33
C THR A 408 -0.58 -22.40 -30.56
N LEU A 409 0.71 -22.75 -30.49
CA LEU A 409 1.60 -22.77 -31.66
C LEU A 409 1.37 -24.08 -32.44
N ASP A 410 1.55 -24.04 -33.77
CA ASP A 410 1.42 -25.22 -34.62
C ASP A 410 2.28 -26.39 -34.10
N THR A 411 1.78 -27.61 -34.24
CA THR A 411 2.44 -28.85 -33.79
C THR A 411 3.86 -29.02 -34.36
N GLU A 412 4.13 -28.42 -35.51
CA GLU A 412 5.45 -28.41 -36.15
C GLU A 412 6.51 -27.63 -35.36
N VAL A 413 6.11 -26.65 -34.53
CA VAL A 413 7.04 -25.85 -33.71
C VAL A 413 7.63 -26.71 -32.59
N GLY A 414 6.86 -27.64 -32.03
CA GLY A 414 7.33 -28.57 -30.99
C GLY A 414 8.46 -29.51 -31.46
N GLU A 415 8.49 -29.83 -32.75
CA GLU A 415 9.48 -30.74 -33.37
C GLU A 415 10.80 -30.04 -33.75
N ILE A 416 10.89 -28.71 -33.58
CA ILE A 416 12.11 -27.97 -33.87
C ILE A 416 13.18 -28.35 -32.81
N PRO A 417 14.40 -28.75 -33.22
CA PRO A 417 15.48 -28.99 -32.28
C PRO A 417 15.84 -27.72 -31.51
N LEU A 418 16.06 -27.83 -30.20
CA LEU A 418 16.38 -26.69 -29.33
C LEU A 418 17.60 -25.92 -29.85
N ALA A 419 18.65 -26.65 -30.25
CA ALA A 419 19.86 -26.07 -30.84
C ALA A 419 19.60 -25.31 -32.15
N ARG A 420 18.63 -25.77 -32.97
CA ARG A 420 18.27 -25.07 -34.21
C ARG A 420 17.49 -23.80 -33.90
N TYR A 421 16.63 -23.82 -32.89
CA TYR A 421 15.86 -22.67 -32.45
C TYR A 421 16.74 -21.59 -31.84
N THR A 422 17.64 -21.94 -30.92
CA THR A 422 18.57 -20.98 -30.30
C THR A 422 19.50 -20.32 -31.33
N ARG A 423 19.97 -21.09 -32.31
CA ARG A 423 20.83 -20.57 -33.38
C ARG A 423 20.10 -19.70 -34.39
N ASN A 424 19.01 -20.21 -34.96
CA ASN A 424 18.41 -19.59 -36.15
C ASN A 424 17.31 -18.57 -35.81
N VAL A 425 16.69 -18.69 -34.63
CA VAL A 425 15.59 -17.81 -34.19
C VAL A 425 16.08 -16.82 -33.14
N LEU A 426 16.78 -17.30 -32.11
CA LEU A 426 17.33 -16.43 -31.05
C LEU A 426 18.69 -15.83 -31.42
N LEU A 427 19.33 -16.29 -32.49
CA LEU A 427 20.63 -15.79 -32.99
C LEU A 427 21.74 -15.87 -31.92
N MET A 428 21.70 -16.88 -31.05
CA MET A 428 22.68 -17.11 -29.99
C MET A 428 23.71 -18.17 -30.40
N ASP A 429 24.70 -17.81 -31.21
CA ASP A 429 25.71 -18.76 -31.72
C ASP A 429 26.63 -19.33 -30.61
N ASP A 430 26.90 -18.57 -29.55
CA ASP A 430 27.74 -19.01 -28.41
C ASP A 430 27.04 -20.06 -27.51
N SER A 431 25.70 -20.11 -27.53
CA SER A 431 24.88 -21.01 -26.69
C SER A 431 24.98 -22.49 -27.07
N LEU A 432 25.38 -22.78 -28.32
CA LEU A 432 25.51 -24.16 -28.82
C LEU A 432 26.65 -24.92 -28.18
N VAL A 433 27.71 -24.22 -27.78
CA VAL A 433 28.84 -24.80 -27.06
C VAL A 433 28.45 -25.12 -25.61
N ALA A 434 27.58 -24.29 -25.02
CA ALA A 434 27.08 -24.47 -23.66
C ALA A 434 26.11 -25.67 -23.55
N LEU A 435 25.17 -25.81 -24.50
CA LEU A 435 24.13 -26.86 -24.52
C LEU A 435 24.69 -28.29 -24.60
N GLY A 436 25.84 -28.52 -25.24
CA GLY A 436 26.38 -29.87 -25.44
C GLY A 436 25.68 -30.67 -26.55
N ARG A 437 26.26 -31.81 -26.94
CA ARG A 437 25.83 -32.62 -28.10
C ARG A 437 24.60 -33.47 -27.83
N ALA A 438 24.41 -33.97 -26.61
CA ALA A 438 23.24 -34.75 -26.21
C ALA A 438 21.99 -33.88 -26.27
N ILE A 439 22.02 -32.69 -25.67
CA ILE A 439 20.90 -31.74 -25.74
C ILE A 439 20.66 -31.30 -27.19
N ALA A 440 21.72 -30.97 -27.94
CA ALA A 440 21.55 -30.51 -29.32
C ALA A 440 20.98 -31.56 -30.29
N SER A 441 21.13 -32.86 -29.99
CA SER A 441 20.68 -33.95 -30.87
C SER A 441 19.37 -34.61 -30.42
N GLN A 442 19.05 -34.57 -29.12
CA GLN A 442 17.92 -35.32 -28.56
C GLN A 442 16.80 -34.41 -28.01
N VAL A 443 17.03 -33.11 -27.85
CA VAL A 443 16.05 -32.17 -27.27
C VAL A 443 15.41 -31.29 -28.36
N CYS A 444 14.08 -31.35 -28.42
CA CYS A 444 13.22 -30.47 -29.21
C CYS A 444 12.43 -29.54 -28.30
N LEU A 445 11.74 -28.54 -28.86
CA LEU A 445 10.97 -27.56 -28.07
C LEU A 445 9.82 -28.19 -27.25
N LYS A 446 9.33 -29.36 -27.67
CA LYS A 446 8.38 -30.18 -26.88
C LYS A 446 9.00 -30.84 -25.64
N HIS A 447 10.32 -30.86 -25.49
CA HIS A 447 11.02 -31.55 -24.40
C HIS A 447 11.60 -30.58 -23.35
N ILE A 448 11.23 -29.29 -23.40
CA ILE A 448 11.81 -28.25 -22.55
C ILE A 448 11.47 -28.47 -21.08
N GLU A 449 10.24 -28.88 -20.75
CA GLU A 449 9.84 -29.17 -19.38
C GLU A 449 10.62 -30.34 -18.78
N ALA A 450 10.73 -31.45 -19.52
CA ALA A 450 11.48 -32.61 -19.07
C ALA A 450 12.98 -32.29 -18.91
N LEU A 451 13.55 -31.48 -19.82
CA LEU A 451 14.93 -31.00 -19.68
C LEU A 451 15.10 -30.08 -18.46
N TRP A 452 14.13 -29.20 -18.19
CA TRP A 452 14.15 -28.31 -17.03
C TRP A 452 14.26 -29.10 -15.72
N HIS A 453 13.41 -30.12 -15.55
CA HIS A 453 13.44 -30.97 -14.36
C HIS A 453 14.74 -31.79 -14.24
N VAL A 454 15.25 -32.36 -15.33
CA VAL A 454 16.54 -33.09 -15.32
C VAL A 454 17.70 -32.17 -14.95
N LEU A 455 17.68 -30.92 -15.43
CA LEU A 455 18.70 -29.95 -15.06
C LEU A 455 18.52 -29.50 -13.62
N GLU A 456 17.31 -29.26 -13.15
CA GLU A 456 17.02 -28.90 -11.76
C GLU A 456 17.51 -29.99 -10.78
N GLU A 457 17.25 -31.27 -11.08
CA GLU A 457 17.78 -32.41 -10.33
C GLU A 457 19.32 -32.48 -10.36
N MET A 458 19.97 -32.09 -11.46
CA MET A 458 21.43 -32.01 -11.55
C MET A 458 22.03 -30.75 -10.91
N THR A 459 21.23 -29.69 -10.83
CA THR A 459 21.59 -28.41 -10.23
C THR A 459 21.16 -28.36 -8.78
N ASP A 460 20.82 -29.51 -8.18
CA ASP A 460 20.57 -29.69 -6.76
C ASP A 460 21.87 -29.47 -5.97
N VAL A 461 22.34 -28.23 -6.04
CA VAL A 461 23.13 -27.55 -5.05
C VAL A 461 22.24 -27.60 -3.83
N ASP A 462 22.51 -28.56 -2.93
CA ASP A 462 21.90 -28.78 -1.61
C ASP A 462 20.63 -27.92 -1.43
N PRO A 463 19.41 -28.49 -1.49
CA PRO A 463 18.14 -27.75 -1.38
C PRO A 463 18.13 -26.77 -0.20
N PHE A 464 18.96 -27.06 0.80
CA PHE A 464 19.10 -26.33 2.04
C PHE A 464 20.24 -25.30 2.04
N SER A 465 20.98 -25.13 0.95
CA SER A 465 22.14 -24.22 0.80
C SER A 465 21.78 -22.76 1.09
N LYS A 466 20.54 -22.35 0.80
CA LYS A 466 19.98 -21.03 1.09
C LYS A 466 19.37 -20.90 2.50
N VAL A 467 19.23 -22.00 3.25
CA VAL A 467 18.66 -21.98 4.62
C VAL A 467 19.59 -21.24 5.56
N HIS A 468 19.06 -20.26 6.27
CA HIS A 468 19.81 -19.43 7.20
C HIS A 468 20.50 -20.30 8.29
N SER A 469 21.74 -19.98 8.67
CA SER A 469 22.54 -20.78 9.62
C SER A 469 21.86 -20.99 10.99
N LYS A 470 20.94 -20.10 11.34
CA LYS A 470 20.07 -20.14 12.53
C LYS A 470 19.17 -21.39 12.60
N TYR A 471 18.80 -21.99 11.46
CA TYR A 471 17.95 -23.17 11.37
C TYR A 471 18.72 -24.46 11.03
N ARG A 472 20.05 -24.40 11.12
CA ARG A 472 20.96 -25.55 10.91
C ARG A 472 21.62 -26.00 12.21
N GLN A 473 20.94 -25.82 13.34
CA GLN A 473 21.50 -26.20 14.64
C GLN A 473 21.36 -27.70 14.87
N PRO A 474 22.32 -28.30 15.60
CA PRO A 474 22.25 -29.70 15.96
C PRO A 474 21.10 -29.98 16.90
N LEU A 475 20.43 -31.13 16.69
CA LEU A 475 19.48 -31.70 17.67
C LEU A 475 20.16 -31.72 19.05
N GLY A 476 19.64 -30.96 20.03
CA GLY A 476 20.12 -30.93 21.42
C GLY A 476 20.82 -29.66 21.94
N HIS A 477 20.95 -28.57 21.16
CA HIS A 477 21.70 -27.37 21.61
C HIS A 477 20.94 -26.37 22.51
N PHE A 478 19.65 -26.58 22.81
CA PHE A 478 18.87 -25.65 23.65
C PHE A 478 18.77 -26.08 25.12
N ALA A 479 19.87 -25.90 25.86
CA ALA A 479 19.85 -25.92 27.32
C ALA A 479 20.40 -24.58 27.87
N ASP A 480 19.58 -23.52 27.78
CA ASP A 480 19.76 -22.31 28.59
C ASP A 480 18.42 -21.94 29.25
N ALA A 481 18.05 -22.70 30.28
CA ALA A 481 17.12 -22.28 31.34
C ALA A 481 17.48 -22.98 32.67
N PRO A 482 17.31 -22.31 33.82
CA PRO A 482 18.08 -22.61 35.03
C PRO A 482 17.61 -23.88 35.75
N ALA A 483 18.60 -24.71 36.08
CA ALA A 483 18.67 -25.74 37.11
C ALA A 483 17.40 -25.99 37.96
N THR A 484 16.73 -27.11 37.69
CA THR A 484 16.11 -27.94 38.74
C THR A 484 16.38 -29.40 38.41
N GLY A 485 17.08 -30.08 39.33
CA GLY A 485 17.78 -31.32 39.07
C GLY A 485 16.89 -32.54 38.82
N GLY A 486 17.41 -33.43 37.98
CA GLY A 486 16.87 -34.77 37.78
C GLY A 486 17.41 -35.44 36.53
N ARG A 487 18.59 -36.08 36.64
CA ARG A 487 19.16 -37.05 35.69
C ARG A 487 19.12 -36.65 34.21
N GLU A 488 20.19 -35.97 33.79
CA GLU A 488 20.58 -35.77 32.39
C GLU A 488 20.84 -37.13 31.70
N LEU A 489 19.83 -37.64 30.99
CA LEU A 489 20.09 -38.29 29.72
C LEU A 489 20.32 -37.15 28.72
N VAL A 490 21.42 -37.23 27.99
CA VAL A 490 21.90 -36.21 27.05
C VAL A 490 20.77 -35.84 26.08
N ALA A 491 20.40 -34.55 26.01
CA ALA A 491 19.24 -34.08 25.23
C ALA A 491 19.25 -34.53 23.76
N ASP A 492 20.44 -34.72 23.16
CA ASP A 492 20.63 -35.33 21.82
C ASP A 492 19.90 -36.66 21.62
N GLU A 493 19.82 -37.51 22.65
CA GLU A 493 19.22 -38.84 22.53
C GLU A 493 17.70 -38.82 22.68
N ARG A 494 17.14 -37.80 23.35
CA ARG A 494 15.70 -37.74 23.61
C ARG A 494 14.93 -37.27 22.39
N ASP A 495 15.30 -36.13 21.81
CA ASP A 495 14.62 -35.57 20.63
C ASP A 495 14.77 -36.49 19.42
N ALA A 496 15.95 -37.11 19.25
CA ALA A 496 16.19 -38.09 18.20
C ALA A 496 15.44 -39.43 18.44
N ALA A 497 15.22 -39.84 19.70
CA ALA A 497 14.42 -41.03 20.00
C ALA A 497 12.93 -40.78 19.80
N GLU A 498 12.43 -39.59 20.16
CA GLU A 498 11.04 -39.18 19.94
C GLU A 498 10.74 -39.06 18.43
N LEU A 499 11.64 -38.43 17.64
CA LEU A 499 11.54 -38.39 16.18
C LEU A 499 11.63 -39.78 15.54
N ARG A 500 12.47 -40.68 16.06
CA ARG A 500 12.58 -42.05 15.55
C ARG A 500 11.30 -42.84 15.82
N ALA A 501 10.80 -42.81 17.05
CA ALA A 501 9.56 -43.48 17.42
C ALA A 501 8.35 -42.98 16.60
N PHE A 502 8.31 -41.68 16.33
CA PHE A 502 7.32 -41.08 15.44
C PHE A 502 7.48 -41.55 13.99
N SER A 503 8.70 -41.52 13.44
CA SER A 503 8.96 -41.95 12.05
C SER A 503 8.68 -43.44 11.79
N GLU A 504 8.89 -44.30 12.78
CA GLU A 504 8.62 -45.75 12.70
C GLU A 504 7.11 -46.07 12.80
N GLY A 505 6.31 -45.15 13.36
CA GLY A 505 4.85 -45.28 13.47
C GLY A 505 4.07 -44.79 12.25
N LEU A 506 4.73 -44.12 11.29
CA LEU A 506 4.09 -43.52 10.12
C LEU A 506 3.94 -44.52 8.96
N GLU A 507 2.81 -44.46 8.26
CA GLU A 507 2.66 -45.16 6.97
C GLU A 507 3.54 -44.51 5.89
N GLU A 508 3.91 -45.28 4.86
CA GLU A 508 4.81 -44.81 3.79
C GLU A 508 4.24 -43.57 3.05
N SER A 509 2.92 -43.51 2.86
CA SER A 509 2.21 -42.36 2.31
C SER A 509 2.31 -41.12 3.20
N GLN A 510 2.13 -41.29 4.50
CA GLN A 510 2.19 -40.21 5.51
C GLN A 510 3.61 -39.66 5.64
N ARG A 511 4.62 -40.53 5.63
CA ARG A 511 6.03 -40.15 5.66
C ARG A 511 6.41 -39.32 4.43
N VAL A 512 5.99 -39.74 3.23
CA VAL A 512 6.25 -38.98 1.99
C VAL A 512 5.55 -37.61 2.03
N ALA A 513 4.31 -37.56 2.49
CA ALA A 513 3.56 -36.30 2.60
C ALA A 513 4.19 -35.33 3.60
N LEU A 514 4.58 -35.83 4.78
CA LEU A 514 5.25 -35.03 5.81
C LEU A 514 6.61 -34.52 5.35
N LEU A 515 7.45 -35.39 4.76
CA LEU A 515 8.77 -34.99 4.25
C LEU A 515 8.65 -33.98 3.10
N SER A 516 7.70 -34.17 2.18
CA SER A 516 7.42 -33.21 1.11
C SER A 516 7.04 -31.83 1.67
N THR A 517 6.17 -31.81 2.68
CA THR A 517 5.69 -30.58 3.32
C THR A 517 6.79 -29.88 4.11
N LEU A 518 7.59 -30.64 4.86
CA LEU A 518 8.79 -30.14 5.55
C LEU A 518 9.80 -29.57 4.56
N LYS A 519 10.07 -30.27 3.46
CA LYS A 519 11.01 -29.83 2.43
C LYS A 519 10.57 -28.50 1.82
N SER A 520 9.32 -28.42 1.35
CA SER A 520 8.73 -27.17 0.83
C SER A 520 8.85 -26.04 1.87
N TYR A 521 8.44 -26.29 3.12
CA TYR A 521 8.50 -25.29 4.18
C TYR A 521 9.92 -24.79 4.45
N ILE A 522 10.90 -25.69 4.58
CA ILE A 522 12.30 -25.32 4.82
C ILE A 522 12.85 -24.51 3.64
N THR A 523 12.55 -24.90 2.40
CA THR A 523 13.05 -24.22 1.20
C THR A 523 12.40 -22.86 0.96
N GLU A 524 11.12 -22.70 1.27
CA GLU A 524 10.35 -21.48 1.00
C GLU A 524 10.49 -20.44 2.12
N GLN A 525 10.53 -20.86 3.39
CA GLN A 525 10.37 -19.96 4.54
C GLN A 525 11.63 -19.83 5.40
N LEU A 526 12.55 -20.81 5.38
CA LEU A 526 13.77 -20.77 6.20
C LEU A 526 15.00 -20.22 5.48
N SER A 527 14.79 -19.64 4.29
CA SER A 527 15.77 -18.83 3.56
C SER A 527 15.96 -17.43 4.15
N GLU A 528 14.94 -16.90 4.83
CA GLU A 528 14.93 -15.57 5.45
C GLU A 528 14.87 -15.63 6.98
N ALA A 529 15.38 -14.61 7.68
CA ALA A 529 15.47 -14.59 9.14
C ALA A 529 14.17 -14.14 9.85
N ASN A 530 13.00 -14.38 9.24
CA ASN A 530 11.72 -13.82 9.70
C ASN A 530 11.09 -14.64 10.84
N THR A 531 11.42 -15.93 10.96
CA THR A 531 10.84 -16.85 11.96
C THR A 531 11.74 -16.95 13.20
N SER A 532 11.16 -17.02 14.40
CA SER A 532 11.94 -17.24 15.64
C SER A 532 12.58 -18.64 15.62
N ALA A 533 13.84 -18.75 16.09
CA ALA A 533 14.51 -20.06 16.20
C ALA A 533 13.95 -20.92 17.34
N HIS A 534 13.28 -20.29 18.30
CA HIS A 534 12.81 -20.93 19.53
C HIS A 534 11.35 -21.36 19.46
N GLU A 535 10.63 -21.04 18.38
CA GLU A 535 9.25 -21.50 18.20
C GLU A 535 9.24 -23.01 17.93
N SER A 536 8.17 -23.67 18.34
CA SER A 536 7.98 -25.12 18.15
C SER A 536 7.72 -25.42 16.67
N LEU A 537 8.49 -26.37 16.12
CA LEU A 537 8.34 -26.83 14.74
C LEU A 537 6.94 -27.42 14.49
N LYS A 538 6.35 -28.10 15.49
CA LYS A 538 5.01 -28.69 15.42
C LYS A 538 3.94 -27.63 15.17
N VAL A 539 4.00 -26.52 15.91
CA VAL A 539 3.00 -25.45 15.83
C VAL A 539 3.00 -24.81 14.45
N ILE A 540 4.18 -24.60 13.86
CA ILE A 540 4.28 -23.89 12.59
C ILE A 540 3.95 -24.81 11.40
N ILE A 541 4.39 -26.06 11.44
CA ILE A 541 4.10 -27.03 10.37
C ILE A 541 2.65 -27.52 10.45
N GLY A 542 2.04 -27.52 11.63
CA GLY A 542 0.64 -27.92 11.82
C GLY A 542 -0.37 -27.16 10.95
N PHE A 543 -0.09 -25.89 10.62
CA PHE A 543 -0.96 -25.07 9.76
C PHE A 543 -0.72 -25.26 8.26
N ARG A 544 0.12 -26.23 7.86
CA ARG A 544 0.35 -26.53 6.44
C ARG A 544 -0.68 -27.53 5.93
N GLU A 545 -1.13 -27.29 4.71
CA GLU A 545 -2.09 -28.14 4.00
C GLU A 545 -1.36 -29.35 3.41
N ILE A 546 -1.83 -30.54 3.77
CA ILE A 546 -1.53 -31.78 3.08
C ILE A 546 -2.81 -32.21 2.39
N GLU A 547 -2.76 -32.29 1.06
CA GLU A 547 -3.92 -32.59 0.21
C GLU A 547 -5.07 -31.59 0.46
N ASP A 548 -6.11 -31.99 1.20
CA ASP A 548 -7.31 -31.19 1.49
C ASP A 548 -7.52 -30.92 3.01
N THR A 549 -6.50 -31.16 3.84
CA THR A 549 -6.57 -30.99 5.31
C THR A 549 -5.31 -30.37 5.90
N TYR A 550 -5.41 -29.74 7.08
CA TYR A 550 -4.23 -29.26 7.79
C TYR A 550 -3.51 -30.40 8.52
N LEU A 551 -2.19 -30.31 8.62
CA LEU A 551 -1.37 -31.26 9.38
C LEU A 551 -1.84 -31.40 10.83
N VAL A 552 -2.27 -30.31 11.47
CA VAL A 552 -2.81 -30.33 12.84
C VAL A 552 -4.10 -31.12 12.98
N ASP A 553 -4.88 -31.27 11.89
CA ASP A 553 -6.12 -32.04 11.88
C ASP A 553 -5.89 -33.53 11.59
N CYS A 554 -4.64 -33.93 11.32
CA CYS A 554 -4.27 -35.31 11.06
C CYS A 554 -4.01 -36.07 12.36
N PRO A 555 -4.75 -37.17 12.65
CA PRO A 555 -4.61 -37.91 13.92
C PRO A 555 -3.22 -38.50 14.16
N TRP A 556 -2.45 -38.74 13.09
CA TRP A 556 -1.09 -39.26 13.16
C TRP A 556 -0.05 -38.18 13.46
N PHE A 557 -0.39 -36.88 13.34
CA PHE A 557 0.52 -35.77 13.61
C PHE A 557 0.50 -35.32 15.08
N ASP A 558 -0.50 -35.78 15.86
CA ASP A 558 -0.59 -35.53 17.31
C ASP A 558 0.65 -36.05 18.06
N ASP A 559 1.24 -37.15 17.58
CA ASP A 559 2.42 -37.78 18.18
C ASP A 559 3.74 -37.08 17.78
N PHE A 560 3.70 -36.02 16.97
CA PHE A 560 4.89 -35.26 16.59
C PHE A 560 5.49 -34.53 17.82
N PRO A 561 6.83 -34.47 17.97
CA PRO A 561 7.47 -33.85 19.14
C PRO A 561 7.08 -32.38 19.34
N GLU A 562 6.60 -32.03 20.53
CA GLU A 562 6.12 -30.67 20.85
C GLU A 562 7.25 -29.69 21.15
N ASP A 563 8.33 -30.20 21.75
CA ASP A 563 9.46 -29.39 22.26
C ASP A 563 10.54 -29.13 21.19
N LEU A 564 10.35 -29.61 19.95
CA LEU A 564 11.39 -29.49 18.93
C LEU A 564 11.46 -28.07 18.35
N PRO A 565 12.57 -27.33 18.54
CA PRO A 565 12.65 -25.96 18.10
C PRO A 565 12.88 -25.84 16.59
N MET A 566 12.39 -24.76 16.02
CA MET A 566 12.62 -24.33 14.63
C MET A 566 14.11 -24.31 14.24
N ALA A 567 15.01 -24.07 15.20
CA ALA A 567 16.46 -24.08 14.99
C ALA A 567 16.99 -25.43 14.45
N CYS A 568 16.31 -26.54 14.75
CA CYS A 568 16.71 -27.90 14.37
C CYS A 568 15.92 -28.45 13.17
N ALA A 569 15.09 -27.63 12.51
CA ALA A 569 14.18 -28.08 11.45
C ALA A 569 14.89 -28.82 10.31
N LEU A 570 16.07 -28.34 9.90
CA LEU A 570 16.86 -28.97 8.84
C LEU A 570 17.38 -30.34 9.25
N GLU A 571 17.92 -30.46 10.47
CA GLU A 571 18.45 -31.74 10.96
C GLU A 571 17.35 -32.75 11.25
N ALA A 572 16.20 -32.30 11.75
CA ALA A 572 15.03 -33.16 11.93
C ALA A 572 14.54 -33.74 10.59
N TYR A 573 14.48 -32.92 9.54
CA TYR A 573 14.17 -33.40 8.19
C TYR A 573 15.21 -34.43 7.70
N GLN A 574 16.49 -34.10 7.79
CA GLN A 574 17.56 -35.00 7.33
C GLN A 574 17.64 -36.30 8.14
N PHE A 575 17.23 -36.27 9.42
CA PHE A 575 17.15 -37.45 10.27
C PHE A 575 15.98 -38.35 9.88
N MET A 576 14.79 -37.77 9.63
CA MET A 576 13.62 -38.50 9.17
C MET A 576 13.76 -39.04 7.74
N GLU A 577 14.49 -38.35 6.86
CA GLU A 577 14.78 -38.82 5.50
C GLU A 577 15.72 -40.04 5.47
N LYS A 578 16.55 -40.20 6.50
CA LYS A 578 17.51 -41.32 6.62
C LYS A 578 16.91 -42.58 7.27
N LEU A 579 15.70 -42.49 7.83
CA LEU A 579 14.96 -43.58 8.46
C LEU A 579 13.98 -44.22 7.46
#